data_AF-A0A7V3RRK6-F1
#
_entry.id   AF-A0A7V3RRK6-F1
#
_cell.length_a   1.000
_cell.length_b   1.000
_cell.length_c   1.000
_cell.angle_alpha   90.00
_cell.angle_beta   90.00
_cell.angle_gamma   90.00
#
_symmetry.space_group_name_H-M   'P 1'
#
loop_
_entity.id
_entity.type
_entity.pdbx_description
1 polymer ?
#
loop_
_entity_poly.entity_id
_entity_poly.type
_entity_poly.pdbx_seq_one_letter_code
_entity_poly.pdbx_strand_id
1 'polypeptide(L)'
;MGPALERLGLRVASVPYGWAVRLRNTAYRRGWLRSEQVPAVVVSIGNLTVGGTGKTPCVEYIARFYRNLGRRVAILSRGYGSADGRNDEARVLEENLPDVPHLQGADRVALAWRALAEWQSEVLVLDDGFQHRR
;
A
#
# COMPACT_ATOMS: atom_id res chain seq x y z
N MET A 1 -18.75 -32.95 -18.20
CA MET A 1 -17.40 -32.56 -18.67
C MET A 1 -16.91 -31.50 -17.71
N GLY A 2 -15.98 -31.88 -16.84
CA GLY A 2 -15.96 -31.41 -15.45
C GLY A 2 -15.02 -30.23 -15.14
N PRO A 3 -15.31 -29.49 -14.05
CA PRO A 3 -14.53 -28.35 -13.53
C PRO A 3 -13.08 -28.68 -13.11
N ALA A 4 -12.64 -29.93 -13.31
CA ALA A 4 -11.29 -30.40 -13.01
C ALA A 4 -10.26 -29.97 -14.08
N LEU A 5 -10.66 -29.89 -15.35
CA LEU A 5 -9.78 -29.49 -16.46
C LEU A 5 -9.44 -27.99 -16.41
N GLU A 6 -10.41 -27.15 -16.04
CA GLU A 6 -10.23 -25.70 -15.85
C GLU A 6 -9.29 -25.39 -14.68
N ARG A 7 -9.41 -26.15 -13.57
CA ARG A 7 -8.50 -26.04 -12.40
C ARG A 7 -7.07 -26.48 -12.72
N LEU A 8 -6.88 -27.41 -13.65
CA LEU A 8 -5.56 -27.86 -14.08
C LEU A 8 -4.86 -26.79 -14.94
N GLY A 9 -5.57 -26.15 -15.86
CA GLY A 9 -5.06 -25.04 -16.66
C GLY A 9 -4.60 -23.85 -15.80
N LEU A 10 -5.40 -23.48 -14.79
CA LEU A 10 -5.06 -22.43 -13.81
C LEU A 10 -3.84 -22.80 -12.95
N ARG A 11 -3.66 -24.09 -12.60
CA ARG A 11 -2.48 -24.57 -11.87
C ARG A 11 -1.20 -24.45 -12.70
N VAL A 12 -1.24 -24.78 -13.98
CA VAL A 12 -0.06 -24.65 -14.86
C VAL A 12 0.33 -23.17 -15.04
N ALA A 13 -0.64 -22.26 -15.18
CA ALA A 13 -0.37 -20.81 -15.24
C ALA A 13 0.15 -20.24 -13.90
N SER A 14 -0.16 -20.86 -12.76
CA SER A 14 0.31 -20.41 -11.44
C SER A 14 1.82 -20.66 -11.21
N VAL A 15 2.41 -21.64 -11.89
CA VAL A 15 3.84 -22.00 -11.75
C VAL A 15 4.77 -20.90 -12.27
N PRO A 16 4.64 -20.38 -13.52
CA PRO A 16 5.48 -19.30 -14.01
C PRO A 16 5.22 -17.98 -13.26
N TYR A 17 3.98 -17.70 -12.86
CA TYR A 17 3.65 -16.55 -12.01
C TYR A 17 4.36 -16.64 -10.65
N GLY A 18 4.31 -17.80 -10.00
CA GLY A 18 5.00 -18.04 -8.73
C GLY A 18 6.52 -17.91 -8.85
N TRP A 19 7.10 -18.37 -9.96
CA TRP A 19 8.52 -18.18 -10.28
C TRP A 19 8.87 -16.70 -10.48
N ALA A 20 8.09 -15.95 -11.25
CA ALA A 20 8.30 -14.52 -11.47
C ALA A 20 8.21 -13.72 -10.15
N VAL A 21 7.24 -14.02 -9.30
CA VAL A 21 7.10 -13.40 -7.97
C VAL A 21 8.29 -13.75 -7.07
N ARG A 22 8.75 -15.01 -7.07
CA ARG A 22 9.93 -15.43 -6.30
C ARG A 22 11.20 -14.74 -6.76
N LEU A 23 11.41 -14.64 -8.08
CA LEU A 23 12.57 -13.95 -8.65
C LEU A 23 12.54 -12.46 -8.27
N ARG A 24 11.39 -11.80 -8.43
CA ARG A 24 11.18 -10.41 -8.02
C ARG A 24 11.44 -10.19 -6.53
N ASN A 25 10.88 -11.05 -5.68
CA ASN A 25 11.06 -10.96 -4.23
C ASN A 25 12.51 -11.21 -3.80
N THR A 26 13.23 -12.06 -4.53
CA THR A 26 14.65 -12.35 -4.30
C THR A 26 15.52 -11.19 -4.75
N ALA A 27 15.18 -10.52 -5.85
CA ALA A 27 15.86 -9.31 -6.31
C ALA A 27 15.71 -8.15 -5.30
N TYR A 28 14.53 -7.95 -4.69
CA TYR A 28 14.38 -6.98 -3.59
C TYR A 28 15.17 -7.38 -2.34
N ARG A 29 15.12 -8.66 -1.93
CA ARG A 29 15.87 -9.16 -0.75
C ARG A 29 17.39 -9.07 -0.91
N ARG A 30 17.90 -9.24 -2.13
CA ARG A 30 19.32 -9.10 -2.46
C ARG A 30 19.75 -7.65 -2.69
N GLY A 31 18.85 -6.68 -2.56
CA GLY A 31 19.13 -5.26 -2.82
C GLY A 31 19.37 -4.92 -4.29
N TRP A 32 19.03 -5.81 -5.22
CA TRP A 32 19.18 -5.59 -6.67
C TRP A 32 18.12 -4.64 -7.23
N LEU A 33 17.03 -4.43 -6.50
CA LEU A 33 16.02 -3.44 -6.80
C LEU A 33 16.15 -2.31 -5.79
N ARG A 34 16.18 -1.06 -6.29
CA ARG A 34 16.29 0.14 -5.46
C ARG A 34 15.13 0.17 -4.46
N SER A 35 15.47 0.23 -3.18
CA SER A 35 14.58 0.61 -2.09
C SER A 35 15.04 1.97 -1.60
N GLU A 36 14.17 2.96 -1.63
CA GLU A 36 14.48 4.31 -1.14
C GLU A 36 14.22 4.38 0.36
N GLN A 37 15.19 4.91 1.11
CA GLN A 37 15.05 5.11 2.55
C GLN A 37 14.61 6.54 2.81
N VAL A 38 13.55 6.68 3.60
CA VAL A 38 13.04 7.97 4.06
C VAL A 38 13.24 8.11 5.57
N PRO A 39 13.52 9.32 6.09
CA PRO A 39 13.77 9.57 7.51
C PRO A 39 12.48 9.58 8.36
N ALA A 40 11.55 8.66 8.10
CA ALA A 40 10.30 8.47 8.85
C ALA A 40 10.01 6.99 9.07
N VAL A 41 9.18 6.69 10.06
CA VAL A 41 8.67 5.33 10.28
C VAL A 41 7.69 5.00 9.17
N VAL A 42 7.94 3.93 8.44
CA VAL A 42 7.09 3.50 7.32
C VAL A 42 6.31 2.24 7.70
N VAL A 43 4.98 2.35 7.78
CA VAL A 43 4.07 1.23 8.07
C VAL A 43 3.34 0.84 6.80
N SER A 44 3.72 -0.29 6.20
CA SER A 44 3.10 -0.80 4.98
C SER A 44 1.96 -1.76 5.30
N ILE A 45 0.75 -1.40 4.88
CA ILE A 45 -0.45 -2.23 5.02
C ILE A 45 -0.77 -2.82 3.66
N GLY A 46 -0.89 -4.14 3.61
CA GLY A 46 -1.10 -4.89 2.39
C GLY A 46 -2.00 -6.09 2.63
N ASN A 47 -2.66 -6.55 1.58
CA ASN A 47 -3.45 -7.77 1.66
C ASN A 47 -2.93 -8.82 0.66
N LEU A 48 -3.06 -10.08 1.03
CA LEU A 48 -2.64 -11.23 0.22
C LEU A 48 -3.76 -11.72 -0.72
N THR A 49 -5.01 -11.32 -0.48
CA THR A 49 -6.20 -11.71 -1.25
C THR A 49 -6.83 -10.55 -2.02
N VAL A 50 -7.43 -10.82 -3.17
CA VAL A 50 -8.24 -9.85 -3.93
C VAL A 50 -9.69 -9.92 -3.44
N GLY A 51 -10.17 -8.86 -2.80
CA GLY A 51 -11.50 -8.77 -2.17
C GLY A 51 -11.55 -7.68 -1.08
N GLY A 52 -12.74 -7.22 -0.69
CA GLY A 52 -12.91 -6.17 0.33
C GLY A 52 -12.45 -6.64 1.71
N THR A 53 -11.20 -6.34 2.08
CA THR A 53 -10.49 -7.02 3.18
C THR A 53 -10.21 -6.14 4.40
N GLY A 54 -11.03 -5.13 4.67
CA GLY A 54 -10.87 -4.31 5.89
C GLY A 54 -9.53 -3.57 5.96
N LYS A 55 -8.86 -3.32 4.81
CA LYS A 55 -7.61 -2.56 4.76
C LYS A 55 -7.83 -1.13 5.23
N THR A 56 -8.91 -0.48 4.78
CA THR A 56 -9.28 0.89 5.16
C THR A 56 -9.48 1.03 6.68
N PRO A 57 -10.24 0.16 7.38
CA PRO A 57 -10.27 0.13 8.84
C PRO A 57 -8.90 -0.05 9.51
N CYS A 58 -8.01 -0.88 8.94
CA CYS A 58 -6.68 -1.12 9.48
C CYS A 58 -5.76 0.10 9.32
N VAL A 59 -5.80 0.75 8.14
CA VAL A 59 -5.13 2.01 7.85
C VAL A 59 -5.59 3.08 8.84
N GLU A 60 -6.91 3.21 9.02
CA GLU A 60 -7.49 4.15 9.97
C GLU A 60 -7.02 3.86 11.39
N TYR A 61 -7.10 2.61 11.84
CA TYR A 61 -6.69 2.21 13.18
C TYR A 61 -5.22 2.57 13.47
N ILE A 62 -4.32 2.24 12.55
CA ILE A 62 -2.89 2.53 12.68
C ILE A 62 -2.64 4.04 12.67
N ALA A 63 -3.29 4.77 11.76
CA ALA A 63 -3.17 6.22 11.70
C ALA A 63 -3.65 6.89 13.00
N ARG A 64 -4.82 6.47 13.52
CA ARG A 64 -5.34 6.92 14.82
C ARG A 64 -4.38 6.58 15.97
N PHE A 65 -3.83 5.38 15.98
CA PHE A 65 -2.91 4.96 17.03
C PHE A 65 -1.71 5.89 17.14
N TYR A 66 -0.99 6.12 16.03
CA TYR A 66 0.18 7.01 16.05
C TYR A 66 -0.19 8.47 16.25
N ARG A 67 -1.32 8.93 15.69
CA ARG A 67 -1.87 10.25 15.94
C ARG A 67 -2.13 10.47 17.44
N ASN A 68 -2.75 9.52 18.11
CA ASN A 68 -3.06 9.59 19.55
C ASN A 68 -1.79 9.57 20.42
N LEU A 69 -0.67 9.07 19.89
CA LEU A 69 0.66 9.19 20.50
C LEU A 69 1.33 10.55 20.23
N GLY A 70 0.62 11.51 19.63
CA GLY A 70 1.13 12.84 19.30
C GLY A 70 2.08 12.87 18.10
N ARG A 71 2.11 11.81 17.28
CA ARG A 71 2.96 11.75 16.09
C ARG A 71 2.29 12.40 14.88
N ARG A 72 3.08 13.06 14.05
CA ARG A 72 2.63 13.58 12.74
C ARG A 72 2.55 12.43 11.76
N VAL A 73 1.34 12.02 11.39
CA VAL A 73 1.09 10.87 10.52
C VAL A 73 0.68 11.35 9.13
N ALA A 74 1.09 10.66 8.08
CA ALA A 74 0.51 10.80 6.73
C ALA A 74 0.13 9.44 6.15
N ILE A 75 -0.96 9.41 5.39
CA ILE A 75 -1.44 8.21 4.69
C ILE A 75 -1.07 8.33 3.21
N LEU A 76 -0.45 7.29 2.65
CA LEU A 76 -0.02 7.24 1.25
C LEU A 76 -0.76 6.11 0.52
N SER A 77 -1.64 6.43 -0.43
CA SER A 77 -2.39 5.43 -1.21
C SER A 77 -2.21 5.61 -2.73
N ARG A 78 -2.68 4.63 -3.52
CA ARG A 78 -2.38 4.57 -4.97
C ARG A 78 -3.34 5.42 -5.81
N GLY A 79 -4.49 5.77 -5.24
CA GLY A 79 -5.63 6.30 -6.01
C GLY A 79 -6.26 5.23 -6.90
N TYR A 80 -6.75 4.12 -6.31
CA TYR A 80 -7.39 3.05 -7.07
C TYR A 80 -8.81 3.45 -7.48
N GLY A 81 -9.17 3.40 -8.78
CA GLY A 81 -10.57 3.24 -9.20
C GLY A 81 -11.44 4.48 -9.48
N SER A 82 -10.90 5.68 -9.66
CA SER A 82 -11.71 6.85 -10.00
C SER A 82 -11.08 7.65 -11.14
N ALA A 83 -11.85 7.88 -12.21
CA ALA A 83 -11.48 8.72 -13.35
C ALA A 83 -11.13 10.17 -12.93
N ASP A 84 -11.64 10.62 -11.77
CA ASP A 84 -11.37 11.91 -11.12
C ASP A 84 -10.38 11.83 -9.93
N GLY A 85 -9.69 10.69 -9.75
CA GLY A 85 -8.59 10.59 -8.77
C GLY A 85 -8.96 10.53 -7.28
N ARG A 86 -10.24 10.62 -6.90
CA ARG A 86 -10.72 10.43 -5.51
C ARG A 86 -11.67 9.23 -5.38
N ASN A 87 -11.24 8.20 -4.65
CA ASN A 87 -12.04 7.02 -4.32
C ASN A 87 -12.83 7.23 -3.01
N ASP A 88 -14.02 6.64 -2.91
CA ASP A 88 -14.86 6.60 -1.70
C ASP A 88 -14.10 6.10 -0.46
N GLU A 89 -13.19 5.12 -0.59
CA GLU A 89 -12.36 4.66 0.53
C GLU A 89 -11.42 5.76 1.07
N ALA A 90 -10.89 6.60 0.18
CA ALA A 90 -10.06 7.74 0.58
C ALA A 90 -10.90 8.83 1.24
N ARG A 91 -12.11 9.07 0.74
CA ARG A 91 -13.05 10.01 1.37
C ARG A 91 -13.42 9.60 2.79
N VAL A 92 -13.67 8.31 3.03
CA VAL A 92 -13.94 7.81 4.38
C VAL A 92 -12.76 8.07 5.33
N LEU A 93 -11.52 7.87 4.87
CA LEU A 93 -10.34 8.18 5.68
C LEU A 93 -10.18 9.69 5.92
N GLU A 94 -10.40 10.53 4.91
CA GLU A 94 -10.38 12.00 5.04
C GLU A 94 -11.46 12.50 6.02
N GLU A 95 -12.67 11.92 5.99
CA GLU A 95 -13.78 12.26 6.90
C GLU A 95 -13.48 11.80 8.34
N ASN A 96 -12.93 10.60 8.50
CA ASN A 96 -12.61 10.03 9.80
C ASN A 96 -11.36 10.65 10.45
N LEU A 97 -10.41 11.13 9.63
CA LEU A 97 -9.11 11.67 10.02
C LEU A 97 -8.80 12.99 9.29
N PRO A 98 -9.59 14.05 9.49
CA PRO A 98 -9.47 15.30 8.73
C PRO A 98 -8.15 16.04 8.95
N ASP A 99 -7.44 15.74 10.04
CA ASP A 99 -6.14 16.31 10.39
C ASP A 99 -4.95 15.44 9.98
N VAL A 100 -5.19 14.27 9.38
CA VAL A 100 -4.16 13.38 8.85
C VAL A 100 -4.08 13.55 7.34
N PRO A 101 -2.98 14.10 6.78
CA PRO A 101 -2.84 14.25 5.34
C PRO A 101 -2.91 12.90 4.61
N HIS A 102 -3.79 12.82 3.61
CA HIS A 102 -3.93 11.67 2.73
C HIS A 102 -3.41 12.02 1.33
N LEU A 103 -2.27 11.45 0.96
CA LEU A 103 -1.65 11.64 -0.34
C LEU A 103 -1.94 10.46 -1.26
N GLN A 104 -2.36 10.75 -2.49
CA GLN A 104 -2.66 9.75 -3.52
C GLN A 104 -1.76 9.94 -4.74
N GLY A 105 -1.24 8.84 -5.28
CA GLY A 105 -0.37 8.89 -6.46
C GLY A 105 0.30 7.54 -6.75
N ALA A 106 0.93 7.40 -7.91
CA ALA A 106 1.61 6.15 -8.29
C ALA A 106 2.99 5.97 -7.64
N ASP A 107 3.71 7.08 -7.39
CA ASP A 107 5.07 7.09 -6.85
C ASP A 107 5.05 7.31 -5.33
N ARG A 108 5.22 6.24 -4.54
CA ARG A 108 5.21 6.34 -3.07
C ARG A 108 6.39 7.11 -2.51
N VAL A 109 7.53 7.08 -3.19
CA VAL A 109 8.73 7.75 -2.73
C VAL A 109 8.54 9.25 -2.86
N ALA A 110 8.02 9.72 -3.99
CA ALA A 110 7.67 11.12 -4.17
C ALA A 110 6.64 11.60 -3.14
N LEU A 111 5.60 10.80 -2.87
CA LEU A 111 4.60 11.14 -1.85
C LEU A 111 5.19 11.15 -0.44
N ALA A 112 6.12 10.24 -0.12
CA ALA A 112 6.79 10.19 1.17
C ALA A 112 7.64 11.46 1.40
N TRP A 113 8.45 11.85 0.41
CA TRP A 113 9.21 13.10 0.47
C TRP A 113 8.33 14.33 0.59
N ARG A 114 7.19 14.34 -0.11
CA ARG A 114 6.20 15.41 0.02
C ARG A 114 5.59 15.46 1.42
N ALA A 115 5.21 14.31 1.98
CA ALA A 115 4.69 14.19 3.34
C ALA A 115 5.68 14.68 4.41
N LEU A 116 6.98 14.45 4.17
CA LEU A 116 8.06 14.96 5.00
C LEU A 116 8.25 16.48 4.86
N ALA A 117 8.24 17.00 3.64
CA ALA A 117 8.51 18.40 3.36
C ALA A 117 7.35 19.32 3.79
N GLU A 118 6.11 18.95 3.47
CA GLU A 118 4.93 19.80 3.69
C GLU A 118 4.31 19.61 5.09
N TRP A 119 4.34 18.39 5.63
CA TRP A 119 3.68 18.06 6.91
C TRP A 119 4.63 17.58 8.00
N GLN A 120 5.94 17.51 7.72
CA GLN A 120 6.96 17.05 8.69
C GLN A 120 6.62 15.67 9.29
N SER A 121 5.99 14.80 8.48
CA SER A 121 5.41 13.54 8.93
C SER A 121 6.49 12.63 9.54
N GLU A 122 6.24 12.12 10.75
CA GLU A 122 7.14 11.19 11.45
C GLU A 122 6.77 9.73 11.14
N VAL A 123 5.51 9.49 10.78
CA VAL A 123 4.97 8.17 10.46
C VAL A 123 4.23 8.22 9.12
N LEU A 124 4.57 7.32 8.22
CA LEU A 124 3.96 7.16 6.91
C LEU A 124 3.22 5.82 6.87
N VAL A 125 1.90 5.85 6.66
CA VAL A 125 1.06 4.65 6.54
C VAL A 125 0.76 4.40 5.07
N LEU A 126 1.30 3.33 4.50
CA LEU A 126 1.05 2.99 3.10
C LEU A 126 -0.17 2.07 3.00
N ASP A 127 -1.17 2.52 2.27
CA ASP A 127 -2.28 1.70 1.84
C ASP A 127 -1.93 0.97 0.52
N ASP A 128 -2.07 -0.36 0.56
CA ASP A 128 -1.69 -1.32 -0.47
C ASP A 128 -0.19 -1.32 -0.84
N GLY A 129 0.67 -1.27 0.18
CA GLY A 129 2.13 -1.30 0.00
C GLY A 129 2.69 -2.67 -0.40
N PHE A 130 1.91 -3.76 -0.38
CA PHE A 130 2.42 -5.10 -0.69
C PHE A 130 2.92 -5.27 -2.14
N GLN A 131 2.38 -4.48 -3.07
CA GLN A 131 2.81 -4.46 -4.46
C GLN A 131 3.89 -3.39 -4.74
N HIS A 132 4.12 -2.46 -3.81
CA HIS A 132 5.09 -1.37 -3.93
C HIS A 132 6.30 -1.65 -3.02
N ARG A 133 7.30 -2.35 -3.54
CA ARG A 133 8.54 -2.74 -2.82
C ARG A 133 9.73 -1.79 -3.06
N ARG A 134 9.50 -0.69 -3.77
CA ARG A 134 10.49 0.37 -4.00
C ARG A 134 10.43 1.37 -2.85
#